data_AF-A0A352QRE0-F1
#
_entry.id   AF-A0A352QRE0-F1
#
_cell.length_a   1.000
_cell.length_b   1.000
_cell.length_c   1.000
_cell.angle_alpha   90.00
_cell.angle_beta   90.00
_cell.angle_gamma   90.00
#
_symmetry.space_group_name_H-M   'P 1'
#
loop_
_entity.id
_entity.type
_entity.pdbx_description
1 polymer ?
#
loop_
_entity_poly.entity_id
_entity_poly.type
_entity_poly.pdbx_seq_one_letter_code
_entity_poly.pdbx_strand_id
1 'polypeptide(L)' 'LAAQACKAAAESRLDGKLYELDTTALAASMKSAPNGEFFLTGPITIEPGLTSEVKQIVECNVRFTEGKDAPDVVGFVFNW' A
#
# COMPACT_ATOMS: atom_id res chain seq x y z
N LEU A 1 5.38 5.96 -8.21
CA LEU A 1 3.95 6.20 -8.53
C LEU A 1 3.03 5.18 -7.87
N ALA A 2 2.97 3.91 -8.30
CA ALA A 2 2.09 2.91 -7.69
C ALA A 2 2.29 2.72 -6.17
N ALA A 3 3.53 2.47 -5.73
CA ALA A 3 3.83 2.33 -4.30
C ALA A 3 3.55 3.60 -3.48
N GLN A 4 3.64 4.79 -4.08
CA GLN A 4 3.28 6.06 -3.42
C GLN A 4 1.77 6.20 -3.27
N ALA A 5 0.99 5.82 -4.28
CA ALA A 5 -0.47 5.77 -4.18
C ALA A 5 -0.91 4.79 -3.08
N CYS A 6 -0.29 3.60 -3.02
CA CYS A 6 -0.53 2.63 -1.96
C CYS A 6 -0.11 3.14 -0.58
N LYS A 7 1.00 3.88 -0.47
CA LYS A 7 1.40 4.52 0.79
C LYS A 7 0.36 5.55 1.26
N ALA A 8 -0.10 6.42 0.36
CA ALA A 8 -1.13 7.41 0.69
C ALA A 8 -2.45 6.74 1.12
N ALA A 9 -2.82 5.63 0.47
CA ALA A 9 -3.97 4.82 0.85
C ALA A 9 -3.80 4.12 2.21
N ALA A 10 -2.58 3.69 2.56
CA ALA A 10 -2.29 3.15 3.89
C ALA A 10 -2.43 4.25 4.95
N GLU A 11 -1.82 5.41 4.72
CA GLU A 11 -1.84 6.57 5.62
C GLU A 11 -3.28 7.04 5.91
N SER A 12 -4.13 7.12 4.87
CA SER A 12 -5.53 7.51 5.05
C SER A 12 -6.35 6.51 5.88
N ARG A 13 -5.93 5.23 5.95
CA ARG A 13 -6.62 4.17 6.72
C ARG A 13 -6.11 4.02 8.13
N LEU A 14 -4.88 4.47 8.37
CA LEU A 14 -4.22 4.40 9.68
C LEU A 14 -4.62 5.54 10.61
N ASP A 15 -5.35 6.54 10.11
CA ASP A 15 -5.95 7.61 10.91
C ASP A 15 -4.95 8.30 11.87
N GLY A 16 -3.75 8.59 11.33
CA GLY A 16 -2.68 9.25 12.09
C GLY A 16 -1.84 8.36 12.99
N LYS A 17 -2.06 7.04 13.01
CA LYS A 17 -1.17 6.09 13.69
C LYS A 17 0.24 6.14 13.12
N LEU A 18 1.24 5.97 14.00
CA LEU A 18 2.62 5.76 13.59
C LEU A 18 2.72 4.47 12.78
N TYR A 19 3.48 4.48 11.70
CA TYR A 19 3.70 3.28 10.90
C TYR A 19 5.02 3.32 10.11
N GLU A 20 5.49 2.13 9.77
CA GLU A 20 6.61 1.89 8.88
C GLU A 20 6.14 0.98 7.75
N LEU A 21 5.97 1.54 6.55
CA LEU A 21 5.66 0.78 5.34
C LEU A 21 6.94 0.65 4.50
N ASP A 22 7.33 -0.58 4.16
CA ASP A 22 8.45 -0.80 3.25
C ASP A 22 8.02 -0.51 1.81
N THR A 23 8.13 0.76 1.42
CA THR A 23 7.79 1.20 0.08
C THR A 23 8.71 0.62 -0.99
N THR A 24 9.91 0.19 -0.63
CA THR A 24 10.87 -0.42 -1.56
C THR A 24 10.44 -1.84 -1.88
N ALA A 25 10.12 -2.65 -0.87
CA ALA A 25 9.55 -3.98 -1.04
C ALA A 25 8.20 -3.90 -1.77
N LEU A 26 7.36 -2.92 -1.41
CA LEU A 26 6.08 -2.70 -2.08
C LEU A 26 6.26 -2.40 -3.58
N ALA A 27 7.17 -1.50 -3.94
CA ALA A 27 7.47 -1.20 -5.35
C ALA A 27 8.05 -2.41 -6.09
N ALA A 28 8.94 -3.17 -5.45
CA ALA A 28 9.56 -4.36 -6.02
C ALA A 28 8.58 -5.52 -6.24
N SER A 29 7.50 -5.58 -5.45
CA SER A 29 6.47 -6.62 -5.54
C SER A 29 5.48 -6.45 -6.69
N MET A 30 5.52 -5.30 -7.37
CA MET A 30 4.50 -4.91 -8.33
C MET A 30 4.37 -5.95 -9.46
N LYS A 31 3.15 -6.43 -9.68
CA LYS A 31 2.82 -7.37 -10.75
C LYS A 31 1.50 -7.01 -11.40
N SER A 32 1.33 -7.38 -12.67
CA SER A 32 0.05 -7.19 -13.36
C SER A 32 -1.05 -8.01 -12.69
N ALA A 33 -2.23 -7.41 -12.58
CA ALA A 33 -3.47 -8.01 -12.10
C ALA A 33 -4.52 -7.98 -13.22
N PRO A 34 -5.69 -8.65 -13.05
CA PRO A 34 -6.76 -8.61 -14.05
C PRO A 34 -7.20 -7.18 -14.38
N ASN A 35 -7.80 -6.99 -15.56
CA ASN A 35 -8.44 -5.72 -15.95
C ASN A 35 -7.51 -4.50 -15.98
N GLY A 36 -6.23 -4.70 -16.36
CA GLY A 36 -5.25 -3.62 -16.49
C GLY A 36 -4.81 -3.01 -15.16
N GLU A 37 -5.07 -3.69 -14.06
CA GLU A 37 -4.62 -3.29 -12.73
C GLU A 37 -3.20 -3.79 -12.46
N PHE A 38 -2.58 -3.21 -11.44
CA PHE A 38 -1.34 -3.71 -10.85
C PHE A 38 -1.58 -4.01 -9.38
N PHE A 39 -1.10 -5.17 -8.95
CA PHE A 39 -1.11 -5.60 -7.57
C PHE A 39 0.27 -5.35 -6.95
N LEU A 40 0.28 -4.75 -5.76
CA LEU A 40 1.46 -4.50 -4.95
C LEU A 40 1.23 -5.10 -3.57
N THR A 41 2.27 -5.69 -2.99
CA THR A 41 2.26 -6.21 -1.63
C THR A 41 3.55 -5.88 -0.89
N GLY A 42 3.46 -5.55 0.40
CA GLY A 42 4.63 -5.20 1.18
C GLY A 42 4.37 -5.21 2.67
N PRO A 43 5.42 -5.36 3.49
CA PRO A 43 5.27 -5.35 4.94
C PRO A 43 4.98 -3.93 5.45
N ILE A 44 4.10 -3.86 6.44
CA ILE A 44 3.82 -2.68 7.24
C ILE A 44 3.91 -3.01 8.73
N THR A 45 4.56 -2.15 9.50
CA THR A 45 4.50 -2.17 10.96
C THR A 45 3.71 -0.96 11.42
N ILE A 46 2.67 -1.16 12.21
CA ILE A 46 1.84 -0.13 12.81
C ILE A 46 2.26 0.01 14.28
N GLU A 47 2.38 1.24 14.76
CA GLU A 47 2.76 1.57 16.13
C GLU A 47 4.06 0.89 16.60
N PRO A 48 5.17 0.99 15.83
CA PRO A 48 6.43 0.32 16.15
C PRO A 48 6.97 0.78 17.52
N GLY A 49 7.37 -0.18 18.34
CA GLY A 49 7.90 0.04 19.69
C GLY A 49 6.83 0.36 20.75
N LEU A 50 5.55 0.39 20.40
CA LEU A 50 4.45 0.53 21.36
C LEU A 50 3.88 -0.85 21.73
N THR A 51 3.16 -0.93 22.85
CA THR A 51 2.47 -2.17 23.27
C THR A 51 1.40 -2.64 22.27
N SER A 52 0.97 -1.73 21.39
CA SER A 52 0.01 -1.97 20.32
C SER A 52 0.67 -2.20 18.95
N GLU A 53 1.98 -2.49 18.91
CA GLU A 53 2.68 -2.81 17.66
C GLU A 53 1.99 -3.96 16.92
N VAL A 54 1.68 -3.75 15.64
CA VAL A 54 1.13 -4.78 14.76
C VAL A 54 1.94 -4.85 13.47
N LYS A 55 2.40 -6.04 13.10
CA LYS A 55 3.04 -6.31 11.81
C LYS A 55 2.05 -6.99 10.89
N GLN A 56 1.91 -6.45 9.69
CA GLN A 56 0.96 -6.92 8.69
C GLN A 56 1.58 -6.82 7.29
N ILE A 57 0.92 -7.43 6.32
CA ILE A 57 1.19 -7.24 4.91
C ILE A 57 0.10 -6.34 4.34
N VAL A 58 0.47 -5.30 3.60
CA VAL A 58 -0.49 -4.57 2.78
C VAL A 58 -0.62 -5.26 1.43
N GLU A 59 -1.84 -5.32 0.91
CA GLU A 59 -2.11 -5.61 -0.49
C GLU A 59 -2.84 -4.42 -1.09
N CYS A 60 -2.39 -3.99 -2.26
CA CYS A 60 -2.86 -2.77 -2.90
C CYS A 60 -3.00 -2.99 -4.40
N ASN A 61 -4.20 -2.79 -4.91
CA ASN A 61 -4.48 -2.76 -6.34
C ASN A 61 -4.55 -1.33 -6.82
N VAL A 62 -3.80 -1.03 -7.87
CA VAL A 62 -3.81 0.28 -8.52
C VAL A 62 -4.18 0.15 -9.99
N ARG A 63 -4.84 1.18 -10.52
CA ARG A 63 -5.11 1.33 -11.95
C ARG A 63 -4.50 2.65 -12.42
N PHE A 64 -3.71 2.57 -13.50
CA PHE A 64 -3.22 3.77 -14.16
C PHE A 64 -4.31 4.31 -15.09
N THR A 65 -4.65 5.58 -14.90
CA THR A 65 -5.64 6.29 -15.72
C THR A 65 -4.89 7.31 -16.56
N GLU A 66 -5.12 7.30 -17.87
CA GLU A 66 -4.48 8.25 -18.79
C GLU A 66 -4.84 9.70 -18.40
N GLY A 67 -3.85 10.59 -18.40
CA GLY A 67 -4.02 11.99 -18.02
C GLY A 67 -4.03 12.27 -16.51
N LYS A 68 -3.81 11.27 -15.64
CA LYS A 68 -3.58 11.47 -14.20
C LYS A 68 -2.11 11.28 -13.83
N ASP A 69 -1.62 12.15 -12.93
CA ASP A 69 -0.25 12.09 -12.41
C ASP A 69 -0.03 10.93 -11.43
N ALA A 70 -1.10 10.45 -10.79
CA ALA A 70 -1.08 9.34 -9.84
C ALA A 70 -2.10 8.26 -10.23
N PRO A 71 -1.77 6.96 -10.06
CA PRO A 71 -2.73 5.89 -10.30
C PRO A 71 -3.80 5.87 -9.21
N ASP A 72 -5.00 5.43 -9.59
CA ASP A 72 -6.13 5.26 -8.68
C ASP A 72 -5.95 3.96 -7.87
N VAL A 73 -6.13 4.02 -6.55
CA VAL A 73 -6.16 2.82 -5.70
C VAL A 73 -7.56 2.23 -5.76
N VAL A 74 -7.70 1.08 -6.40
CA VAL A 74 -8.99 0.40 -6.64
C VAL A 74 -9.27 -0.70 -5.62
N GLY A 75 -8.26 -1.15 -4.89
CA GLY A 75 -8.38 -2.11 -3.78
C GLY A 75 -7.24 -1.94 -2.80
N PHE A 76 -7.52 -2.10 -1.51
CA PHE A 76 -6.50 -2.04 -0.46
C PHE A 76 -6.95 -2.83 0.78
N VAL A 77 -6.08 -3.70 1.30
CA VAL A 77 -6.33 -4.48 2.51
C VAL A 77 -5.06 -4.65 3.35
N PHE A 78 -5.24 -4.75 4.66
CA PHE A 78 -4.21 -5.20 5.61
C PHE A 78 -4.44 -6.69 5.89
N ASN A 79 -3.48 -7.53 5.51
CA ASN A 79 -3.47 -8.97 5.74
C ASN A 79 -2.50 -9.35 6.87
N TRP A 80 -2.86 -10.39 7.62
CA TRP A 80 -2.11 -10.91 8.79
C TRP A 80 -1.02 -11.90 8.40
#